data_AF-A0A7X7TDZ6-F1
#
_entry.id   AF-A0A7X7TDZ6-F1
#
_cell.length_a   1.000
_cell.length_b   1.000
_cell.length_c   1.000
_cell.angle_alpha   90.00
_cell.angle_beta   90.00
_cell.angle_gamma   90.00
#
_symmetry.space_group_name_H-M   'P 1'
#
loop_
_entity.id
_entity.type
_entity.pdbx_description
1 polymer ?
#
loop_
_entity_poly.entity_id
_entity_poly.type
_entity_poly.pdbx_seq_one_letter_code
_entity_poly.pdbx_strand_id
1 'polypeptide(L)'
;MIGNEPLVKPLIDIPRMADKAIDMLKRSIDAFLRRDAAAAKAICAEDDEVDVLNDQVYRELLCFMIEDPRTISRATPLIWASHNLERIADRVTNICERIVFLAGGSMKDFKVSSY
;
A
#
# COMPACT_ATOMS: atom_id res chain seq x y z
N MET A 1 14.87 17.84 -1.27
CA MET A 1 14.67 17.65 0.19
C MET A 1 13.34 18.31 0.51
N ILE A 2 12.45 17.65 1.27
CA ILE A 2 11.25 18.32 1.80
C ILE A 2 11.79 19.40 2.76
N GLY A 3 11.94 20.62 2.25
CA GLY A 3 12.58 21.72 2.96
C GLY A 3 11.68 22.26 4.07
N ASN A 4 12.11 23.35 4.73
CA ASN A 4 11.32 24.14 5.68
C ASN A 4 10.04 24.78 5.07
N GLU A 5 9.64 24.33 3.89
CA GLU A 5 8.42 24.75 3.22
C GLU A 5 7.22 24.10 3.93
N PRO A 6 6.07 24.79 3.96
CA PRO A 6 4.87 24.23 4.57
C PRO A 6 4.48 22.91 3.90
N LEU A 7 3.60 22.14 4.52
CA LEU A 7 3.03 20.96 3.85
C LEU A 7 1.99 21.38 2.80
N VAL A 8 1.89 20.62 1.71
CA VAL A 8 0.88 20.89 0.66
C VAL A 8 -0.52 20.61 1.19
N LYS A 9 -0.65 19.53 1.98
CA LYS A 9 -1.82 19.16 2.75
C LYS A 9 -1.40 18.54 4.09
N PRO A 10 -2.29 18.51 5.10
CA PRO A 10 -2.09 17.67 6.28
C PRO A 10 -1.84 16.21 5.87
N LEU A 11 -0.89 15.56 6.55
CA LEU A 11 -0.57 14.15 6.30
C LEU A 11 -1.53 13.28 7.12
N ILE A 12 -2.64 12.89 6.51
CA ILE A 12 -3.65 12.00 7.13
C ILE A 12 -3.57 10.61 6.49
N ASP A 13 -3.70 10.56 5.17
CA ASP A 13 -3.81 9.28 4.44
C ASP A 13 -2.47 8.56 4.32
N ILE A 14 -1.36 9.28 4.09
CA ILE A 14 -0.02 8.66 3.97
C ILE A 14 0.37 7.93 5.27
N PRO A 15 0.26 8.53 6.48
CA PRO A 15 0.50 7.80 7.72
C PRO A 15 -0.43 6.59 7.89
N ARG A 16 -1.71 6.72 7.54
CA ARG A 16 -2.67 5.62 7.60
C ARG A 16 -2.30 4.47 6.65
N MET A 17 -1.82 4.77 5.44
CA MET A 17 -1.28 3.78 4.51
C MET A 17 -0.05 3.07 5.11
N ALA A 18 0.84 3.82 5.77
CA ALA A 18 2.02 3.26 6.40
C ALA A 18 1.65 2.30 7.55
N ASP A 19 0.73 2.71 8.43
CA ASP A 19 0.25 1.86 9.52
C ASP A 19 -0.36 0.57 9.00
N LYS A 20 -1.20 0.64 7.95
CA LYS A 20 -1.81 -0.54 7.34
C LYS A 20 -0.78 -1.45 6.66
N ALA A 21 0.12 -0.90 5.84
CA ALA A 21 1.15 -1.69 5.17
C ALA A 21 2.09 -2.41 6.17
N ILE A 22 2.45 -1.73 7.27
CA ILE A 22 3.26 -2.32 8.35
C ILE A 22 2.49 -3.44 9.06
N ASP A 23 1.20 -3.23 9.33
CA ASP A 23 0.36 -4.23 9.98
C ASP A 23 0.14 -5.47 9.08
N MET A 24 -0.16 -5.27 7.81
CA MET A 24 -0.25 -6.35 6.81
C MET A 24 1.04 -7.17 6.78
N LEU A 25 2.21 -6.50 6.72
CA LEU A 25 3.51 -7.18 6.72
C LEU A 25 3.71 -8.02 7.98
N LYS A 26 3.44 -7.46 9.17
CA LYS A 26 3.58 -8.20 10.45
C LYS A 26 2.69 -9.44 10.47
N ARG A 27 1.41 -9.29 10.12
CA ARG A 27 0.46 -10.41 10.10
C ARG A 27 0.81 -11.45 9.04
N SER A 28 1.40 -11.05 7.91
CA SER A 28 1.84 -12.00 6.89
C SER A 28 2.98 -12.90 7.38
N ILE A 29 3.89 -12.35 8.21
CA ILE A 29 4.97 -13.12 8.84
C ILE A 29 4.37 -14.12 9.83
N ASP A 30 3.40 -13.69 10.66
CA ASP A 30 2.72 -14.58 11.60
C ASP A 30 1.95 -15.70 10.88
N ALA A 31 1.24 -15.37 9.80
CA ALA A 31 0.54 -16.34 8.96
C ALA A 31 1.52 -17.36 8.34
N PHE A 32 2.69 -16.90 7.89
CA PHE A 32 3.73 -17.78 7.35
C PHE A 32 4.25 -18.75 8.41
N LEU A 33 4.60 -18.26 9.60
CA LEU A 33 5.11 -19.09 10.69
C LEU A 33 4.11 -20.15 11.14
N ARG A 34 2.81 -19.83 11.12
CA ARG A 34 1.72 -20.74 11.49
C ARG A 34 1.18 -21.58 10.34
N ARG A 35 1.66 -21.36 9.11
CA ARG A 35 1.11 -21.94 7.87
C ARG A 35 -0.40 -21.70 7.73
N ASP A 36 -0.86 -20.53 8.17
CA ASP A 36 -2.28 -20.18 8.21
C ASP A 36 -2.72 -19.54 6.87
N ALA A 37 -3.27 -20.38 5.99
CA ALA A 37 -3.78 -19.93 4.70
C ALA A 37 -5.00 -19.01 4.81
N ALA A 38 -5.83 -19.17 5.86
CA ALA A 38 -7.01 -18.35 6.03
C ALA A 38 -6.62 -16.92 6.41
N ALA A 39 -5.66 -16.77 7.34
CA ALA A 39 -5.08 -15.48 7.69
C ALA A 39 -4.42 -14.80 6.48
N ALA A 40 -3.64 -15.55 5.68
CA ALA A 40 -3.01 -15.02 4.48
C ALA A 40 -4.03 -14.53 3.44
N LYS A 41 -5.12 -15.27 3.20
CA LYS A 41 -6.21 -14.83 2.30
C LYS A 41 -6.89 -13.55 2.79
N ALA A 42 -7.10 -13.41 4.10
CA ALA A 42 -7.69 -12.21 4.68
C ALA A 42 -6.78 -10.98 4.49
N ILE A 43 -5.46 -11.15 4.67
CA ILE A 43 -4.48 -10.07 4.47
C ILE A 43 -4.44 -9.62 3.00
N CYS A 44 -4.49 -10.55 2.03
CA CYS A 44 -4.55 -10.19 0.60
C CYS A 44 -5.73 -9.26 0.26
N ALA A 45 -6.89 -9.47 0.87
CA ALA A 45 -8.08 -8.67 0.60
C ALA A 45 -7.99 -7.23 1.16
N GLU A 46 -7.02 -6.96 2.02
CA GLU A 46 -6.82 -5.64 2.61
C GLU A 46 -5.99 -4.69 1.75
N ASP A 47 -5.35 -5.21 0.70
CA ASP A 47 -4.57 -4.45 -0.28
C ASP A 47 -5.44 -3.43 -1.02
N ASP A 48 -6.68 -3.81 -1.34
CA ASP A 48 -7.70 -2.93 -1.94
C ASP A 48 -7.88 -1.61 -1.15
N GLU A 49 -7.75 -1.64 0.18
CA GLU A 49 -7.84 -0.43 0.99
C GLU A 49 -6.61 0.48 0.83
N VAL A 50 -5.41 -0.10 0.65
CA VAL A 50 -4.18 0.66 0.41
C VAL A 50 -4.20 1.27 -0.99
N ASP A 51 -4.69 0.53 -1.98
CA ASP A 51 -4.90 1.00 -3.35
C ASP A 51 -5.83 2.20 -3.41
N VAL A 52 -7.00 2.10 -2.76
CA VAL A 52 -7.97 3.21 -2.68
C VAL A 52 -7.35 4.44 -2.04
N LEU A 53 -6.54 4.27 -0.98
CA LEU A 53 -5.86 5.39 -0.33
C LEU A 53 -4.78 6.01 -1.21
N ASN A 54 -4.00 5.19 -1.92
CA ASN A 54 -2.99 5.68 -2.85
C ASN A 54 -3.63 6.51 -3.97
N ASP A 55 -4.73 6.01 -4.55
CA ASP A 55 -5.52 6.68 -5.57
C ASP A 55 -6.07 8.02 -5.08
N GLN A 56 -6.59 8.05 -3.85
CA GLN A 56 -7.09 9.28 -3.23
C GLN A 56 -5.97 10.30 -3.05
N VAL A 57 -4.83 9.90 -2.46
CA VAL A 57 -3.66 10.77 -2.27
C VAL A 57 -3.17 11.33 -3.60
N TYR A 58 -3.08 10.48 -4.62
CA TYR A 58 -2.65 10.88 -5.96
C TYR A 58 -3.57 11.95 -6.56
N ARG A 59 -4.89 11.73 -6.54
CA ARG A 59 -5.88 12.68 -7.08
C ARG A 59 -5.86 14.01 -6.35
N GLU A 60 -5.79 13.99 -5.02
CA GLU A 60 -5.73 15.21 -4.23
C GLU A 60 -4.44 16.02 -4.53
N LEU A 61 -3.29 15.35 -4.59
CA LEU A 61 -2.03 16.02 -4.92
C LEU A 61 -2.02 16.58 -6.34
N LEU A 62 -2.64 15.90 -7.30
CA LEU A 62 -2.85 16.45 -8.65
C LEU A 62 -3.71 17.72 -8.63
N CYS A 63 -4.80 17.75 -7.86
CA CYS A 63 -5.62 18.95 -7.71
C CYS A 63 -4.78 20.14 -7.18
N PHE A 64 -3.97 19.93 -6.15
CA PHE A 64 -3.06 20.99 -5.65
C PHE A 64 -2.05 21.46 -6.69
N MET A 65 -1.50 20.56 -7.50
CA MET A 65 -0.58 20.91 -8.59
C MET A 65 -1.25 21.73 -9.71
N ILE A 66 -2.52 21.43 -10.01
CA ILE A 66 -3.31 22.16 -11.01
C ILE A 66 -3.68 23.55 -10.50
N GLU A 67 -4.10 23.67 -9.23
CA GLU A 67 -4.48 24.94 -8.61
C GLU A 67 -3.27 25.88 -8.40
N ASP A 68 -2.13 25.33 -7.97
CA ASP A 68 -0.88 26.09 -7.80
C ASP A 68 0.34 25.28 -8.26
N PRO A 69 0.89 25.55 -9.46
CA PRO A 69 2.07 24.86 -9.99
C PRO A 69 3.32 24.94 -9.09
N ARG A 70 3.40 25.90 -8.16
CA ARG A 70 4.51 25.97 -7.19
C ARG A 70 4.49 24.83 -6.18
N THR A 71 3.37 24.11 -6.05
CA THR A 71 3.25 22.94 -5.18
C THR A 71 3.87 21.68 -5.76
N ILE A 72 4.16 21.63 -7.07
CA ILE A 72 4.65 20.44 -7.78
C ILE A 72 5.87 19.81 -7.10
N SER A 73 6.87 20.62 -6.75
CA SER A 73 8.11 20.14 -6.11
C SER A 73 7.89 19.51 -4.73
N ARG A 74 6.86 19.97 -3.99
CA ARG A 74 6.50 19.48 -2.65
C ARG A 74 5.52 18.31 -2.70
N ALA A 75 4.63 18.30 -3.68
CA ALA A 75 3.63 17.24 -3.87
C ALA A 75 4.23 15.98 -4.53
N THR A 76 5.24 16.13 -5.40
CA THR A 76 5.88 14.98 -6.07
C THR A 76 6.47 13.96 -5.08
N PRO A 77 7.26 14.35 -4.05
CA PRO A 77 7.74 13.40 -3.05
C PRO A 77 6.62 12.68 -2.28
N LEU A 78 5.47 13.33 -2.07
CA LEU A 78 4.33 12.72 -1.40
C LEU A 78 3.65 11.65 -2.26
N ILE A 79 3.56 11.88 -3.58
CA ILE A 79 3.13 10.85 -4.55
C ILE A 79 4.07 9.64 -4.49
N TRP A 80 5.38 9.88 -4.50
CA TRP A 80 6.35 8.77 -4.38
C TRP A 80 6.22 8.04 -3.05
N ALA A 81 5.95 8.75 -1.94
CA ALA A 81 5.72 8.12 -0.65
C ALA A 81 4.47 7.22 -0.66
N SER A 82 3.34 7.71 -1.17
CA SER A 82 2.11 6.90 -1.25
C SER A 82 2.30 5.69 -2.17
N HIS A 83 2.91 5.88 -3.33
CA HIS A 83 3.19 4.80 -4.27
C HIS A 83 4.10 3.73 -3.64
N ASN A 84 5.16 4.12 -2.95
CA ASN A 84 6.04 3.15 -2.29
C ASN A 84 5.31 2.36 -1.18
N LEU A 85 4.33 2.96 -0.51
CA LEU A 85 3.51 2.26 0.49
C LEU A 85 2.55 1.25 -0.16
N GLU A 86 1.93 1.60 -1.28
CA GLU A 86 1.15 0.66 -2.10
C GLU A 86 2.02 -0.51 -2.58
N ARG A 87 3.21 -0.22 -3.13
CA ARG A 87 4.17 -1.27 -3.53
C ARG A 87 4.59 -2.18 -2.38
N ILE A 88 4.58 -1.72 -1.13
CA ILE A 88 4.84 -2.56 0.04
C ILE A 88 3.65 -3.48 0.28
N ALA A 89 2.41 -2.96 0.22
CA ALA A 89 1.20 -3.75 0.39
C ALA A 89 1.06 -4.84 -0.69
N ASP A 90 1.27 -4.51 -1.97
CA ASP A 90 1.30 -5.49 -3.07
C ASP A 90 2.35 -6.60 -2.84
N ARG A 91 3.54 -6.25 -2.33
CA ARG A 91 4.56 -7.26 -1.97
C ARG A 91 4.11 -8.16 -0.82
N VAL A 92 3.33 -7.63 0.13
CA VAL A 92 2.73 -8.45 1.19
C VAL A 92 1.67 -9.39 0.61
N THR A 93 0.86 -8.95 -0.34
CA THR A 93 -0.08 -9.80 -1.08
C THR A 93 0.66 -10.97 -1.75
N ASN A 94 1.76 -10.70 -2.46
CA ASN A 94 2.61 -11.73 -3.07
C ASN A 94 3.19 -12.73 -2.04
N ILE A 95 3.52 -12.29 -0.82
CA ILE A 95 3.95 -13.20 0.28
C ILE A 95 2.77 -14.09 0.69
N CYS A 96 1.59 -13.50 0.88
CA CYS A 96 0.39 -14.20 1.33
C CYS A 96 -0.09 -15.25 0.32
N GLU A 97 -0.05 -14.95 -0.98
CA GLU A 97 -0.34 -15.92 -2.04
C GLU A 97 0.58 -17.16 -1.95
N ARG A 98 1.87 -16.95 -1.68
CA ARG A 98 2.84 -18.04 -1.48
C ARG A 98 2.54 -18.86 -0.23
N ILE A 99 2.11 -18.24 0.87
CA ILE A 99 1.70 -18.96 2.09
C ILE A 99 0.54 -19.89 1.76
N VAL A 100 -0.47 -19.40 1.04
CA VAL A 100 -1.65 -20.18 0.69
C VAL A 100 -1.29 -21.34 -0.25
N PHE A 101 -0.40 -21.10 -1.21
CA PHE A 101 0.15 -22.15 -2.05
C PHE A 101 0.87 -23.23 -1.23
N LEU A 102 1.74 -22.83 -0.28
CA LEU A 102 2.49 -23.76 0.57
C LEU A 102 1.62 -24.56 1.53
N ALA A 103 0.49 -24.01 1.98
CA ALA A 103 -0.44 -24.68 2.89
C ALA A 103 -1.45 -25.60 2.18
N GLY A 104 -1.92 -25.21 0.98
CA GLY A 104 -2.96 -25.92 0.25
C GLY A 104 -2.47 -26.80 -0.92
N GLY A 105 -1.22 -26.65 -1.37
CA GLY A 105 -0.64 -27.44 -2.45
C GLY A 105 -1.13 -27.11 -3.87
N SER A 106 -2.02 -26.12 -4.09
CA SER A 106 -2.39 -25.67 -5.43
C SER A 106 -2.76 -24.18 -5.50
N MET A 107 -2.33 -23.51 -6.58
CA MET A 107 -2.46 -22.06 -6.81
C MET A 107 -3.77 -21.71 -7.55
N LYS A 108 -4.92 -22.22 -7.10
CA LYS A 108 -6.19 -22.07 -7.83
C LYS A 108 -7.08 -20.90 -7.38
N ASP A 109 -6.68 -20.10 -6.40
CA ASP A 109 -7.59 -19.14 -5.74
C ASP A 109 -7.22 -17.64 -5.86
N PHE A 110 -6.20 -17.24 -6.64
CA PHE A 110 -5.79 -15.83 -6.70
C PHE A 110 -5.90 -15.24 -8.10
N LYS A 111 -6.52 -14.05 -8.18
CA LYS A 111 -6.38 -13.16 -9.34
C LYS A 111 -4.97 -12.59 -9.30
N VAL A 112 -4.09 -13.10 -10.15
CA VAL A 112 -2.75 -12.54 -10.35
C VAL A 112 -2.93 -11.05 -10.70
N SER A 113 -2.38 -10.16 -9.85
CA SER A 113 -2.34 -8.73 -10.14
C SER A 113 -1.59 -8.51 -11.46
N SER A 114 -2.26 -7.93 -12.45
CA SER A 114 -1.64 -7.59 -13.73
C SER A 114 -0.94 -6.25 -13.61
N TYR A 115 0.39 -6.28 -13.72
CA TYR A 115 1.27 -5.12 -13.85
C TYR A 115 0.95 -4.27 -15.08
#